data_AF-A0A6N6PWJ7-F1
#
_entry.id   AF-A0A6N6PWJ7-F1
#
_cell.length_a   1.000
_cell.length_b   1.000
_cell.length_c   1.000
_cell.angle_alpha   90.00
_cell.angle_beta   90.00
_cell.angle_gamma   90.00
#
_symmetry.space_group_name_H-M   'P 1'
#
loop_
_entity.id
_entity.type
_entity.pdbx_description
1 polymer ?
#
loop_
_entity_poly.entity_id
_entity_poly.type
_entity_poly.pdbx_seq_one_letter_code
_entity_poly.pdbx_strand_id
1 'polypeptide(L)'
;MRASASPNVTKLSASANFASKVKHPKFFAASGETNSVALHAPGCVASPQMKTKVPDQLAAEVPQTKWGKTLLATPVIMTVIATLLAGLASSEMTRAQYDRALGAQLQSKAGDQWAYFQAKKLRGAMQKNSYDLLHATAEIRAIDNPALKKIPTSATTSMDSKVAAALEAIELQKSEAEITAILKPVDDKSLAAALQSAKDNSIAFDTLTAPASQALDQLEKALPASDKAAARDLTAAKMRYNAMRYEAEARLNQTIAGFYELQVRKANISAERHHKRSGKFFFGMLAAQAAVIVSTFAIAAQKRSFLWSIAAVAGLAAIVFAIYVYLRV
;
A
#
# COMPACT_ATOMS: atom_id res chain seq x y z
N MET A 1 66.15 -1.58 36.47
CA MET A 1 65.21 -0.60 37.06
C MET A 1 64.35 0.02 35.95
N ARG A 2 63.18 -0.55 35.66
CA ARG A 2 62.11 0.09 34.86
C ARG A 2 60.80 -0.37 35.47
N ALA A 3 60.10 0.57 36.11
CA ALA A 3 58.84 0.33 36.79
C ALA A 3 57.73 0.11 35.75
N SER A 4 57.15 -1.09 35.77
CA SER A 4 55.97 -1.46 35.00
C SER A 4 54.72 -1.05 35.80
N ALA A 5 54.08 0.04 35.39
CA ALA A 5 52.79 0.46 35.94
C ALA A 5 51.67 -0.39 35.34
N SER A 6 50.96 -1.11 36.21
CA SER A 6 49.80 -1.94 35.90
C SER A 6 48.54 -1.08 35.76
N PRO A 7 47.73 -1.21 34.69
CA PRO A 7 46.45 -0.53 34.63
C PRO A 7 45.38 -1.32 35.41
N ASN A 8 44.80 -0.61 36.38
CA ASN A 8 43.69 -1.03 37.23
C ASN A 8 42.43 -1.20 36.37
N VAL A 9 41.99 -2.45 36.14
CA VAL A 9 40.74 -2.74 35.42
C VAL A 9 39.59 -2.67 36.42
N THR A 10 38.96 -1.50 36.48
CA THR A 10 37.73 -1.27 37.22
C THR A 10 36.61 -2.15 36.67
N LYS A 11 36.12 -3.07 37.50
CA LYS A 11 34.90 -3.86 37.25
C LYS A 11 33.69 -2.94 37.07
N LEU A 12 33.29 -2.71 35.81
CA LEU A 12 31.95 -2.20 35.46
C LEU A 12 31.00 -3.39 35.30
N SER A 13 30.54 -3.91 36.44
CA SER A 13 29.35 -4.76 36.52
C SER A 13 28.13 -3.85 36.49
N ALA A 14 27.69 -3.47 35.29
CA ALA A 14 26.36 -2.90 35.06
C ALA A 14 25.49 -3.97 34.40
N SER A 15 24.90 -4.81 35.24
CA SER A 15 23.81 -5.71 34.87
C SER A 15 22.60 -4.85 34.53
N ALA A 16 22.45 -4.50 33.25
CA ALA A 16 21.26 -3.84 32.74
C ALA A 16 20.15 -4.90 32.66
N ASN A 17 19.48 -5.11 33.79
CA ASN A 17 18.10 -5.58 33.81
C ASN A 17 17.24 -4.55 33.07
N PHE A 18 17.21 -4.63 31.75
CA PHE A 18 16.19 -3.98 30.92
C PHE A 18 14.91 -4.82 31.04
N ALA A 19 14.41 -4.93 32.27
CA ALA A 19 12.99 -5.18 32.50
C ALA A 19 12.30 -3.94 31.94
N SER A 20 11.86 -4.05 30.68
CA SER A 20 10.98 -3.07 30.08
C SER A 20 9.67 -3.12 30.85
N LYS A 21 9.63 -2.41 31.99
CA LYS A 21 8.42 -1.83 32.52
C LYS A 21 8.05 -0.74 31.54
N VAL A 22 7.63 -1.17 30.34
CA VAL A 22 6.74 -0.41 29.49
C VAL A 22 5.52 -0.26 30.38
N LYS A 23 5.51 0.85 31.11
CA LYS A 23 4.28 1.47 31.57
C LYS A 23 3.48 1.52 30.28
N HIS A 24 2.56 0.57 30.09
CA HIS A 24 1.56 0.71 29.05
C HIS A 24 1.11 2.16 29.21
N PRO A 25 1.30 3.03 28.20
CA PRO A 25 0.52 4.24 28.20
C PRO A 25 -0.88 3.71 28.40
N LYS A 26 -1.56 4.17 29.47
CA LYS A 26 -3.00 4.00 29.55
C LYS A 26 -3.45 4.46 28.19
N PHE A 27 -3.83 3.52 27.34
CA PHE A 27 -4.62 3.83 26.17
C PHE A 27 -5.77 4.55 26.82
N PHE A 28 -5.73 5.87 26.70
CA PHE A 28 -6.93 6.67 26.77
C PHE A 28 -7.89 5.86 25.90
N ALA A 29 -8.87 5.25 26.56
CA ALA A 29 -10.12 4.98 25.89
C ALA A 29 -10.45 6.34 25.29
N ALA A 30 -10.17 6.48 23.99
CA ALA A 30 -10.78 7.49 23.18
C ALA A 30 -12.26 7.11 23.22
N SER A 31 -12.93 7.51 24.30
CA SER A 31 -14.30 7.96 24.21
C SER A 31 -14.30 8.79 22.94
N GLY A 32 -15.05 8.31 21.95
CA GLY A 32 -15.39 9.10 20.77
C GLY A 32 -16.20 10.29 21.24
N GLU A 33 -15.55 11.26 21.90
CA GLU A 33 -15.84 12.65 21.65
C GLU A 33 -15.49 12.83 20.18
N THR A 34 -16.53 12.65 19.38
CA THR A 34 -16.73 13.35 18.14
C THR A 34 -16.54 14.84 18.44
N ASN A 35 -15.30 15.28 18.54
CA ASN A 35 -14.93 16.62 18.16
C ASN A 35 -15.20 16.67 16.65
N SER A 36 -16.49 16.81 16.33
CA SER A 36 -16.96 17.59 15.21
C SER A 36 -16.22 18.92 15.34
N VAL A 37 -15.01 18.95 14.78
CA VAL A 37 -14.55 20.12 14.07
C VAL A 37 -15.62 20.26 13.00
N ALA A 38 -16.66 21.02 13.37
CA ALA A 38 -17.51 21.67 12.41
C ALA A 38 -16.51 22.46 11.56
N LEU A 39 -16.07 21.83 10.47
CA LEU A 39 -15.84 22.54 9.23
C LEU A 39 -17.17 23.27 9.02
N HIS A 40 -17.26 24.47 9.59
CA HIS A 40 -18.09 25.51 9.06
C HIS A 40 -17.71 25.52 7.59
N ALA A 41 -18.54 24.86 6.78
CA ALA A 41 -18.56 25.10 5.36
C ALA A 41 -18.48 26.63 5.24
N PRO A 42 -17.45 27.18 4.58
CA PRO A 42 -17.39 28.62 4.38
C PRO A 42 -18.77 29.00 3.86
N GLY A 43 -19.50 29.79 4.67
CA GLY A 43 -20.92 29.97 4.49
C GLY A 43 -21.14 30.28 3.02
N CYS A 44 -22.02 29.52 2.36
CA CYS A 44 -22.47 29.84 1.02
C CYS A 44 -22.98 31.27 1.08
N VAL A 45 -22.10 32.24 0.81
CA VAL A 45 -22.48 33.62 0.60
C VAL A 45 -23.37 33.52 -0.61
N ALA A 46 -24.68 33.67 -0.37
CA ALA A 46 -25.68 33.69 -1.41
C ALA A 46 -25.18 34.70 -2.45
N SER A 47 -24.69 34.19 -3.57
CA SER A 47 -24.17 35.06 -4.62
C SER A 47 -25.34 35.96 -5.01
N PRO A 48 -25.18 37.30 -4.94
CA PRO A 48 -26.25 38.21 -5.27
C PRO A 48 -26.76 37.84 -6.67
N GLN A 49 -28.04 37.52 -6.78
CA GLN A 49 -28.67 37.22 -8.05
C GLN A 49 -28.71 38.50 -8.88
N MET A 50 -27.60 38.77 -9.58
CA MET A 50 -27.58 39.79 -10.61
C MET A 50 -28.50 39.32 -11.73
N LYS A 51 -29.74 39.84 -11.72
CA LYS A 51 -30.64 39.79 -12.86
C LYS A 51 -29.98 40.57 -14.00
N THR A 52 -29.16 39.90 -14.79
CA THR A 52 -28.59 40.45 -16.01
C THR A 52 -29.74 40.67 -16.98
N LYS A 53 -30.26 41.89 -17.04
CA LYS A 53 -31.13 42.31 -18.13
C LYS A 53 -30.28 42.27 -19.40
N VAL A 54 -30.57 41.31 -20.28
CA VAL A 54 -29.97 41.27 -21.61
C VAL A 54 -30.39 42.58 -22.30
N PRO A 55 -29.46 43.45 -22.71
CA PRO A 55 -29.82 44.71 -23.34
C PRO A 55 -30.64 44.45 -24.61
N ASP A 56 -31.73 45.19 -24.78
CA ASP A 56 -32.73 44.96 -25.86
C ASP A 56 -32.12 45.00 -27.28
N GLN A 57 -30.96 45.65 -27.42
CA GLN A 57 -30.16 45.69 -28.64
C GLN A 57 -29.65 44.30 -29.07
N LEU A 58 -29.27 43.42 -28.14
CA LEU A 58 -28.88 42.03 -28.47
C LEU A 58 -30.09 41.16 -28.84
N ALA A 59 -31.28 41.48 -28.34
CA ALA A 59 -32.49 40.72 -28.64
C ALA A 59 -32.99 40.95 -30.07
N ALA A 60 -32.66 42.09 -30.67
CA ALA A 60 -33.08 42.46 -32.03
C ALA A 60 -32.22 41.83 -33.14
N GLU A 61 -30.94 41.54 -32.88
CA GLU A 61 -30.02 40.94 -33.87
C GLU A 61 -30.11 39.40 -33.94
N VAL A 62 -30.80 38.77 -32.99
CA VAL A 62 -30.96 37.31 -32.97
C VAL A 62 -32.10 36.92 -33.92
N PRO A 63 -31.83 36.12 -34.98
CA PRO A 63 -32.89 35.67 -35.88
C PRO A 63 -33.94 34.87 -35.10
N GLN A 64 -35.17 35.41 -34.99
CA GLN A 64 -36.30 34.84 -34.24
C GLN A 64 -36.79 33.48 -34.77
N THR A 65 -36.25 33.02 -35.89
CA THR A 65 -36.51 31.67 -36.40
C THR A 65 -36.11 30.63 -35.35
N LYS A 66 -36.94 29.59 -35.16
CA LYS A 66 -36.63 28.47 -34.24
C LYS A 66 -35.25 27.89 -34.49
N TRP A 67 -34.83 27.87 -35.75
CA TRP A 67 -33.49 27.46 -36.20
C TRP A 67 -32.38 28.34 -35.63
N GLY A 68 -32.52 29.68 -35.67
CA GLY A 68 -31.56 30.61 -35.09
C GLY A 68 -31.33 30.42 -33.59
N LYS A 69 -32.39 30.10 -32.83
CA LYS A 69 -32.30 29.79 -31.39
C LYS A 69 -31.53 28.50 -31.12
N THR A 70 -31.73 27.48 -31.95
CA THR A 70 -30.99 26.22 -31.84
C THR A 70 -29.50 26.43 -32.11
N LEU A 71 -29.15 27.25 -33.10
CA LEU A 71 -27.76 27.59 -33.46
C LEU A 71 -27.02 28.32 -32.33
N LEU A 72 -27.70 29.22 -31.63
CA LEU A 72 -27.12 29.94 -30.49
C LEU A 72 -26.92 29.06 -29.26
N ALA A 73 -27.75 28.02 -29.09
CA ALA A 73 -27.64 27.12 -27.95
C ALA A 73 -26.49 26.10 -28.09
N THR A 74 -26.11 25.72 -29.32
CA THR A 74 -25.11 24.66 -29.55
C THR A 74 -23.73 24.96 -28.92
N PRO A 75 -23.13 26.15 -29.08
CA PRO A 75 -21.83 26.45 -28.46
C PRO A 75 -21.88 26.43 -26.94
N VAL A 76 -22.98 26.89 -26.35
CA VAL A 76 -23.19 26.89 -24.89
C VAL A 76 -23.25 25.45 -24.38
N ILE A 77 -24.04 24.59 -25.02
CA ILE A 77 -24.14 23.17 -24.66
C ILE A 77 -22.78 22.47 -24.77
N MET A 78 -22.04 22.71 -25.85
CA MET A 78 -20.71 22.11 -26.03
C MET A 78 -19.70 22.60 -24.99
N THR A 79 -19.78 23.87 -24.59
CA THR A 79 -18.93 24.41 -23.52
C THR A 79 -19.23 23.74 -22.18
N VAL A 80 -20.51 23.53 -21.87
CA VAL A 80 -20.92 22.79 -20.65
C VAL A 80 -20.40 21.36 -20.70
N ILE A 81 -20.56 20.64 -21.82
CA ILE A 81 -20.04 19.28 -21.99
C ILE A 81 -18.51 19.25 -21.81
N ALA A 82 -17.78 20.17 -22.45
CA ALA A 82 -16.34 20.27 -22.31
C ALA A 82 -15.92 20.51 -20.86
N THR A 83 -16.65 21.36 -20.12
CA THR A 83 -16.39 21.64 -18.71
C THR A 83 -16.62 20.40 -17.82
N LEU A 84 -17.69 19.64 -18.09
CA LEU A 84 -17.95 18.38 -17.38
C LEU A 84 -16.85 17.34 -17.67
N LEU A 85 -16.42 17.20 -18.93
CA LEU A 85 -15.32 16.32 -19.30
C LEU A 85 -13.99 16.74 -18.65
N ALA A 86 -13.72 18.04 -18.53
CA ALA A 86 -12.57 18.56 -17.81
C ALA A 86 -12.59 18.17 -16.32
N GLY A 87 -13.75 18.32 -15.68
CA GLY A 87 -13.95 17.92 -14.28
C GLY A 87 -13.75 16.42 -14.07
N LEU A 88 -14.29 15.59 -14.97
CA LEU A 88 -14.09 14.13 -14.94
C LEU A 88 -12.61 13.76 -15.13
N ALA A 89 -11.93 14.36 -16.12
CA ALA A 89 -10.50 14.15 -16.36
C ALA A 89 -9.65 14.49 -15.13
N SER A 90 -9.94 15.62 -14.48
CA SER A 90 -9.27 16.06 -13.25
C SER A 90 -9.52 15.09 -12.10
N SER A 91 -10.76 14.64 -11.89
CA SER A 91 -11.10 13.69 -10.81
C SER A 91 -10.39 12.35 -10.97
N GLU A 92 -10.26 11.84 -12.20
CA GLU A 92 -9.54 10.59 -12.50
C GLU A 92 -8.03 10.75 -12.32
N MET A 93 -7.48 11.93 -12.66
CA MET A 93 -6.07 12.24 -12.38
C MET A 93 -5.79 12.28 -10.87
N THR A 94 -6.67 12.89 -10.08
CA THR A 94 -6.55 12.90 -8.61
C THR A 94 -6.65 11.49 -8.03
N ARG A 95 -7.53 10.63 -8.55
CA ARG A 95 -7.58 9.20 -8.16
C ARG A 95 -6.29 8.48 -8.49
N ALA A 96 -5.74 8.68 -9.68
CA ALA A 96 -4.45 8.09 -10.05
C ALA A 96 -3.31 8.55 -9.12
N GLN A 97 -3.30 9.82 -8.72
CA GLN A 97 -2.32 10.33 -7.75
C GLN A 97 -2.52 9.74 -6.36
N TYR A 98 -3.77 9.58 -5.90
CA TYR A 98 -4.09 8.92 -4.64
C TYR A 98 -3.59 7.48 -4.61
N ASP A 99 -3.86 6.71 -5.66
CA ASP A 99 -3.41 5.32 -5.77
C ASP A 99 -1.89 5.20 -5.80
N ARG A 100 -1.18 6.12 -6.47
CA ARG A 100 0.29 6.18 -6.43
C ARG A 100 0.81 6.49 -5.02
N ALA A 101 0.20 7.42 -4.31
CA ALA A 101 0.58 7.76 -2.94
C ALA A 101 0.33 6.57 -1.99
N LEU A 102 -0.81 5.89 -2.15
CA LEU A 102 -1.11 4.66 -1.41
C LEU A 102 -0.09 3.56 -1.73
N GLY A 103 0.25 3.37 -3.00
CA GLY A 103 1.29 2.44 -3.44
C GLY A 103 2.65 2.73 -2.77
N ALA A 104 3.05 4.00 -2.70
CA ALA A 104 4.29 4.40 -2.02
C ALA A 104 4.27 4.12 -0.51
N GLN A 105 3.14 4.35 0.17
CA GLN A 105 2.99 4.01 1.59
C GLN A 105 3.08 2.50 1.82
N LEU A 106 2.43 1.71 0.97
CA LEU A 106 2.47 0.24 1.03
C LEU A 106 3.88 -0.28 0.72
N GLN A 107 4.62 0.38 -0.18
CA GLN A 107 6.00 0.02 -0.51
C GLN A 107 6.94 0.25 0.67
N SER A 108 6.73 1.34 1.43
CA SER A 108 7.45 1.56 2.70
C SER A 108 7.20 0.42 3.69
N LYS A 109 5.93 0.02 3.88
CA LYS A 109 5.57 -1.12 4.75
C LYS A 109 6.17 -2.44 4.26
N ALA A 110 6.18 -2.69 2.95
CA ALA A 110 6.82 -3.87 2.37
C ALA A 110 8.33 -3.87 2.66
N GLY A 111 8.99 -2.71 2.48
CA GLY A 111 10.41 -2.51 2.78
C GLY A 111 10.76 -2.82 4.24
N ASP A 112 9.94 -2.35 5.19
CA ASP A 112 10.11 -2.66 6.61
C ASP A 112 10.03 -4.18 6.88
N GLN A 113 9.06 -4.87 6.27
CA GLN A 113 8.90 -6.32 6.43
C GLN A 113 10.07 -7.10 5.81
N TRP A 114 10.58 -6.67 4.65
CA TRP A 114 11.80 -7.23 4.07
C TRP A 114 13.02 -6.99 4.94
N ALA A 115 13.15 -5.82 5.56
CA ALA A 115 14.23 -5.54 6.51
C ALA A 115 14.15 -6.47 7.74
N TYR A 116 12.94 -6.70 8.28
CA TYR A 116 12.74 -7.67 9.35
C TYR A 116 13.09 -9.10 8.92
N PHE A 117 12.65 -9.54 7.73
CA PHE A 117 13.03 -10.84 7.17
C PHE A 117 14.55 -11.00 7.11
N GLN A 118 15.25 -10.04 6.50
CA GLN A 118 16.71 -10.09 6.33
C GLN A 118 17.42 -10.12 7.69
N ALA A 119 17.00 -9.26 8.63
CA ALA A 119 17.57 -9.21 9.97
C ALA A 119 17.37 -10.53 10.73
N LYS A 120 16.17 -11.14 10.64
CA LYS A 120 15.88 -12.43 11.29
C LYS A 120 16.67 -13.56 10.65
N LYS A 121 16.75 -13.62 9.32
CA LYS A 121 17.55 -14.60 8.58
C LYS A 121 19.03 -14.51 8.95
N LEU A 122 19.59 -13.30 9.02
CA LEU A 122 20.98 -13.08 9.44
C LEU A 122 21.21 -13.54 10.89
N ARG A 123 20.34 -13.16 11.83
CA ARG A 123 20.43 -13.60 13.23
C ARG A 123 20.33 -15.12 13.35
N GLY A 124 19.43 -15.76 12.60
CA GLY A 124 19.30 -17.21 12.54
C GLY A 124 20.59 -17.89 12.07
N ALA A 125 21.18 -17.40 10.97
CA ALA A 125 22.45 -17.90 10.45
C ALA A 125 23.62 -17.71 11.44
N MET A 126 23.71 -16.55 12.10
CA MET A 126 24.72 -16.30 13.13
C MET A 126 24.61 -17.27 14.32
N GLN A 127 23.39 -17.50 14.83
CA GLN A 127 23.14 -18.44 15.92
C GLN A 127 23.51 -19.87 15.52
N LYS A 128 23.15 -20.27 14.29
CA LYS A 128 23.51 -21.59 13.75
C LYS A 128 25.03 -21.76 13.63
N ASN A 129 25.74 -20.80 13.02
CA ASN A 129 27.18 -20.87 12.87
C ASN A 129 27.90 -20.90 14.23
N SER A 130 27.38 -20.16 15.21
CA SER A 130 27.93 -20.14 16.58
C SER A 130 27.72 -21.49 17.28
N TYR A 131 26.55 -22.10 17.10
CA TYR A 131 26.25 -23.45 17.57
C TYR A 131 27.17 -24.49 16.92
N ASP A 132 27.36 -24.43 15.60
CA ASP A 132 28.20 -25.37 14.85
C ASP A 132 29.67 -25.28 15.31
N LEU A 133 30.19 -24.07 15.51
CA LEU A 133 31.54 -23.86 16.04
C LEU A 133 31.68 -24.39 17.48
N LEU A 134 30.69 -24.12 18.34
CA LEU A 134 30.70 -24.61 19.72
C LEU A 134 30.64 -26.14 19.77
N HIS A 135 29.84 -26.75 18.91
CA HIS A 135 29.71 -28.20 18.77
C HIS A 135 31.00 -28.84 18.19
N ALA A 136 31.71 -28.15 17.31
CA ALA A 136 32.97 -28.63 16.75
C ALA A 136 34.14 -28.54 17.74
N THR A 137 34.10 -27.57 18.67
CA THR A 137 35.23 -27.27 19.58
C THR A 137 35.05 -27.83 20.99
N ALA A 138 33.85 -28.28 21.34
CA ALA A 138 33.54 -28.78 22.66
C ALA A 138 32.57 -29.95 22.63
N GLU A 139 32.68 -30.82 23.63
CA GLU A 139 31.67 -31.85 23.86
C GLU A 139 30.39 -31.20 24.40
N ILE A 140 29.32 -31.27 23.60
CA ILE A 140 28.00 -30.70 23.91
C ILE A 140 27.03 -31.85 24.17
N ARG A 141 26.47 -31.89 25.38
CA ARG A 141 25.41 -32.84 25.72
C ARG A 141 24.05 -32.22 25.37
N ALA A 142 23.21 -32.99 24.70
CA ALA A 142 21.86 -32.55 24.38
C ALA A 142 21.04 -32.42 25.67
N ILE A 143 20.44 -31.24 25.90
CA ILE A 143 19.48 -31.05 26.98
C ILE A 143 18.15 -31.67 26.56
N ASP A 144 17.71 -32.70 27.29
CA ASP A 144 16.41 -33.32 27.06
C ASP A 144 15.30 -32.45 27.65
N ASN A 145 14.84 -31.46 26.86
CA ASN A 145 13.66 -30.68 27.19
C ASN A 145 12.66 -30.75 26.02
N PRO A 146 11.46 -31.31 26.23
CA PRO A 146 10.48 -31.47 25.15
C PRO A 146 10.07 -30.15 24.50
N ALA A 147 10.08 -29.03 25.24
CA ALA A 147 9.75 -27.70 24.71
C ALA A 147 10.79 -27.17 23.70
N LEU A 148 12.02 -27.69 23.72
CA LEU A 148 13.11 -27.27 22.84
C LEU A 148 13.27 -28.15 21.60
N LYS A 149 12.60 -29.32 21.55
CA LYS A 149 12.82 -30.31 20.50
C LYS A 149 12.31 -29.87 19.13
N LYS A 150 11.23 -29.07 19.08
CA LYS A 150 10.61 -28.63 17.83
C LYS A 150 10.11 -27.21 17.95
N ILE A 151 10.36 -26.40 16.91
CA ILE A 151 9.66 -25.14 16.73
C ILE A 151 8.23 -25.48 16.26
N PRO A 152 7.19 -24.90 16.89
CA PRO A 152 5.82 -25.10 16.45
C PRO A 152 5.71 -24.71 14.97
N THR A 153 5.13 -25.59 14.15
CA THR A 153 4.82 -25.27 12.78
C THR A 153 3.65 -24.28 12.77
N SER A 154 3.86 -23.10 12.18
CA SER A 154 2.76 -22.14 12.01
C SER A 154 1.61 -22.78 11.22
N ALA A 155 0.38 -22.46 11.62
CA ALA A 155 -0.79 -22.94 10.91
C ALA A 155 -0.73 -22.51 9.43
N THR A 156 -1.06 -23.43 8.53
CA THR A 156 -1.19 -23.11 7.10
C THR A 156 -2.30 -22.08 6.94
N THR A 157 -1.96 -20.89 6.45
CA THR A 157 -2.93 -19.85 6.13
C THR A 157 -3.86 -20.36 5.03
N SER A 158 -5.14 -20.56 5.35
CA SER A 158 -6.15 -20.81 4.32
C SER A 158 -6.32 -19.53 3.50
N MET A 159 -5.90 -19.55 2.24
CA MET A 159 -5.97 -18.41 1.34
C MET A 159 -6.65 -18.78 0.03
N ASP A 160 -7.26 -17.78 -0.62
CA ASP A 160 -7.82 -17.93 -1.96
C ASP A 160 -6.72 -18.39 -2.94
N SER A 161 -7.05 -19.34 -3.82
CA SER A 161 -6.08 -19.94 -4.73
C SER A 161 -5.45 -18.93 -5.70
N LYS A 162 -6.16 -17.86 -6.06
CA LYS A 162 -5.62 -16.77 -6.91
C LYS A 162 -4.61 -15.93 -6.13
N VAL A 163 -4.87 -15.69 -4.84
CA VAL A 163 -3.92 -14.97 -3.97
C VAL A 163 -2.65 -15.81 -3.79
N ALA A 164 -2.79 -17.12 -3.57
CA ALA A 164 -1.66 -18.05 -3.50
C ALA A 164 -0.84 -18.04 -4.79
N ALA A 165 -1.49 -18.16 -5.95
CA ALA A 165 -0.82 -18.13 -7.25
C ALA A 165 -0.11 -16.80 -7.52
N ALA A 166 -0.68 -15.67 -7.07
CA ALA A 166 -0.04 -14.37 -7.19
C ALA A 166 1.19 -14.24 -6.29
N LEU A 167 1.13 -14.77 -5.06
CA LEU A 167 2.26 -14.79 -4.14
C LEU A 167 3.39 -15.68 -4.67
N GLU A 168 3.06 -16.88 -5.15
CA GLU A 168 4.01 -17.79 -5.80
C GLU A 168 4.67 -17.14 -7.03
N ALA A 169 3.92 -16.38 -7.82
CA ALA A 169 4.48 -15.66 -8.97
C ALA A 169 5.56 -14.63 -8.56
N ILE A 170 5.40 -13.96 -7.40
CA ILE A 170 6.43 -13.08 -6.83
C ILE A 170 7.65 -13.89 -6.38
N GLU A 171 7.43 -14.98 -5.65
CA GLU A 171 8.52 -15.83 -5.14
C GLU A 171 9.36 -16.44 -6.27
N LEU A 172 8.71 -16.84 -7.37
CA LEU A 172 9.36 -17.32 -8.58
C LEU A 172 9.93 -16.20 -9.47
N GLN A 173 9.84 -14.94 -9.04
CA GLN A 173 10.35 -13.76 -9.75
C GLN A 173 9.85 -13.70 -11.20
N LYS A 174 8.57 -14.01 -11.42
CA LYS A 174 7.95 -13.89 -12.76
C LYS A 174 8.00 -12.44 -13.24
N SER A 175 7.83 -12.26 -14.55
CA SER A 175 7.84 -10.91 -15.13
C SER A 175 6.67 -10.07 -14.62
N GLU A 176 6.83 -8.74 -14.62
CA GLU A 176 5.78 -7.79 -14.20
C GLU A 176 4.47 -7.98 -14.99
N ALA A 177 4.56 -8.34 -16.27
CA ALA A 177 3.40 -8.60 -17.11
C ALA A 177 2.63 -9.86 -16.67
N GLU A 178 3.33 -10.94 -16.34
CA GLU A 178 2.74 -12.19 -15.85
C GLU A 178 2.11 -12.00 -14.47
N ILE A 179 2.81 -11.32 -13.54
CA ILE A 179 2.27 -11.01 -12.21
C ILE A 179 1.02 -10.15 -12.35
N THR A 180 1.03 -9.14 -13.23
CA THR A 180 -0.14 -8.29 -13.49
C THR A 180 -1.33 -9.10 -14.02
N ALA A 181 -1.10 -10.07 -14.91
CA ALA A 181 -2.16 -10.92 -15.45
C ALA A 181 -2.79 -11.80 -14.36
N ILE A 182 -1.97 -12.37 -13.47
CA ILE A 182 -2.42 -13.22 -12.34
C ILE A 182 -3.11 -12.38 -11.25
N LEU A 183 -2.66 -11.15 -11.03
CA LEU A 183 -3.19 -10.26 -9.98
C LEU A 183 -4.51 -9.59 -10.38
N LYS A 184 -4.76 -9.39 -11.67
CA LYS A 184 -6.00 -8.77 -12.19
C LYS A 184 -7.30 -9.40 -11.65
N PRO A 185 -7.46 -10.73 -11.57
CA PRO A 185 -8.66 -11.37 -11.01
C PRO A 185 -8.69 -11.47 -9.47
N VAL A 186 -7.67 -10.99 -8.75
CA VAL A 186 -7.61 -11.05 -7.29
C VAL A 186 -8.42 -9.90 -6.69
N ASP A 187 -9.37 -10.23 -5.81
CA ASP A 187 -10.22 -9.25 -5.13
C ASP A 187 -9.47 -8.54 -3.97
N ASP A 188 -9.75 -7.26 -3.73
CA ASP A 188 -9.08 -6.47 -2.67
C ASP A 188 -9.36 -7.02 -1.28
N LYS A 189 -10.59 -7.48 -1.02
CA LYS A 189 -10.96 -8.03 0.28
C LYS A 189 -10.26 -9.36 0.53
N SER A 190 -10.15 -10.20 -0.51
CA SER A 190 -9.42 -11.47 -0.42
C SER A 190 -7.94 -11.27 -0.07
N LEU A 191 -7.28 -10.29 -0.72
CA LEU A 191 -5.90 -9.95 -0.45
C LEU A 191 -5.70 -9.33 0.94
N ALA A 192 -6.61 -8.46 1.37
CA ALA A 192 -6.58 -7.87 2.71
C ALA A 192 -6.79 -8.92 3.81
N ALA A 193 -7.72 -9.85 3.62
CA ALA A 193 -7.97 -10.96 4.54
C ALA A 193 -6.77 -11.90 4.64
N ALA A 194 -6.13 -12.22 3.51
CA ALA A 194 -4.91 -13.03 3.49
C ALA A 194 -3.76 -12.36 4.24
N LEU A 195 -3.55 -11.05 4.03
CA LEU A 195 -2.57 -10.27 4.78
C LEU A 195 -2.87 -10.28 6.29
N GLN A 196 -4.13 -10.11 6.68
CA GLN A 196 -4.51 -10.13 8.09
C GLN A 196 -4.26 -11.50 8.71
N SER A 197 -4.67 -12.58 8.04
CA SER A 197 -4.43 -13.94 8.52
C SER A 197 -2.93 -14.25 8.65
N ALA A 198 -2.09 -13.75 7.75
CA ALA A 198 -0.63 -13.88 7.87
C ALA A 198 -0.06 -13.15 9.09
N LYS A 199 -0.58 -11.96 9.43
CA LYS A 199 -0.21 -11.23 10.66
C LYS A 199 -0.65 -11.99 11.90
N ASP A 200 -1.89 -12.49 11.90
CA ASP A 200 -2.43 -13.26 13.01
C ASP A 200 -1.60 -14.54 13.25
N ASN A 201 -1.14 -15.20 12.17
CA ASN A 201 -0.23 -16.33 12.26
C ASN A 201 1.13 -15.97 12.86
N SER A 202 1.66 -14.78 12.60
CA SER A 202 2.87 -14.29 13.25
C SER A 202 2.67 -14.08 14.75
N ILE A 203 1.55 -13.50 15.16
CA ILE A 203 1.21 -13.28 16.58
C ILE A 203 0.99 -14.62 17.30
N ALA A 204 0.30 -15.55 16.66
CA ALA A 204 0.08 -16.89 17.17
C ALA A 204 1.41 -17.63 17.34
N PHE A 205 2.35 -17.50 16.40
CA PHE A 205 3.68 -18.08 16.50
C PHE A 205 4.46 -17.55 17.71
N ASP A 206 4.43 -16.24 17.96
CA ASP A 206 5.07 -15.65 19.15
C ASP A 206 4.47 -16.24 20.45
N THR A 207 3.16 -16.38 20.48
CA THR A 207 2.44 -17.00 21.62
C THR A 207 2.85 -18.45 21.83
N LEU A 208 2.96 -19.23 20.75
CA LEU A 208 3.34 -20.65 20.80
C LEU A 208 4.81 -20.87 21.20
N THR A 209 5.69 -19.90 20.94
CA THR A 209 7.12 -19.98 21.28
C THR A 209 7.47 -19.40 22.65
N ALA A 210 6.53 -18.74 23.32
CA ALA A 210 6.73 -18.18 24.65
C ALA A 210 7.09 -19.22 25.73
N PRO A 211 6.43 -20.39 25.82
CA PRO A 211 6.75 -21.38 26.85
C PRO A 211 8.16 -21.96 26.74
N ALA A 212 8.66 -22.18 25.51
CA ALA A 212 10.02 -22.67 25.28
C ALA A 212 11.07 -21.62 25.68
N SER A 213 10.79 -20.34 25.46
CA SER A 213 11.65 -19.25 25.92
C SER A 213 11.69 -19.17 27.45
N GLN A 214 10.53 -19.30 28.11
CA GLN A 214 10.44 -19.35 29.57
C GLN A 214 11.18 -20.57 30.16
N ALA A 215 11.11 -21.73 29.50
CA ALA A 215 11.83 -22.93 29.92
C ALA A 215 13.35 -22.74 29.85
N LEU A 216 13.87 -22.07 28.81
CA LEU A 216 15.29 -21.71 28.72
C LEU A 216 15.71 -20.79 29.87
N ASP A 217 14.89 -19.78 30.18
CA ASP A 217 15.17 -18.84 31.28
C ASP A 217 15.15 -19.54 32.65
N GLN A 218 14.26 -20.52 32.85
CA GLN A 218 14.21 -21.33 34.07
C GLN A 218 15.44 -22.22 34.21
N LEU A 219 15.86 -22.88 33.12
CA LEU A 219 17.09 -23.69 33.09
C LEU A 219 18.32 -22.83 33.40
N GLU A 220 18.39 -21.62 32.86
CA GLU A 220 19.48 -20.66 33.11
C GLU A 220 19.56 -20.27 34.58
N LYS A 221 18.42 -20.04 35.23
CA LYS A 221 18.35 -19.70 36.67
C LYS A 221 18.65 -20.87 37.60
N ALA A 222 18.27 -22.08 37.20
CA ALA A 222 18.51 -23.29 37.99
C ALA A 222 19.96 -23.76 37.95
N LEU A 223 20.77 -23.23 37.03
CA LEU A 223 22.12 -23.68 36.81
C LEU A 223 23.09 -23.19 37.91
N PRO A 224 23.83 -24.09 38.58
CA PRO A 224 24.84 -23.67 39.53
C PRO A 224 26.02 -22.99 38.82
N ALA A 225 26.48 -21.85 39.35
CA ALA A 225 27.56 -21.06 38.76
C ALA A 225 28.90 -21.83 38.61
N SER A 226 29.08 -22.94 39.34
CA SER A 226 30.27 -23.79 39.27
C SER A 226 30.25 -24.78 38.09
N ASP A 227 29.09 -25.10 37.52
CA ASP A 227 28.98 -26.12 36.46
C ASP A 227 29.14 -25.50 35.05
N LYS A 228 30.40 -25.33 34.66
CA LYS A 228 30.75 -24.79 33.34
C LYS A 228 30.31 -25.69 32.17
N ALA A 229 30.23 -27.00 32.38
CA ALA A 229 29.83 -27.94 31.34
C ALA A 229 28.34 -27.78 31.03
N ALA A 230 27.50 -27.76 32.08
CA ALA A 230 26.07 -27.54 31.91
C ALA A 230 25.75 -26.14 31.37
N ALA A 231 26.53 -25.11 31.72
CA ALA A 231 26.39 -23.76 31.14
C ALA A 231 26.63 -23.76 29.62
N ARG A 232 27.65 -24.51 29.18
CA ARG A 232 27.98 -24.67 27.77
C ARG A 232 26.88 -25.44 27.03
N ASP A 233 26.40 -26.54 27.60
CA ASP A 233 25.30 -27.35 27.05
C ASP A 233 24.02 -26.49 26.90
N LEU A 234 23.69 -25.66 27.90
CA LEU A 234 22.56 -24.74 27.85
C LEU A 234 22.73 -23.64 26.80
N THR A 235 23.94 -23.09 26.68
CA THR A 235 24.27 -22.10 25.65
C THR A 235 24.05 -22.69 24.25
N ALA A 236 24.53 -23.91 24.01
CA ALA A 236 24.34 -24.60 22.75
C ALA A 236 22.84 -24.86 22.45
N ALA A 237 22.07 -25.29 23.46
CA ALA A 237 20.62 -25.48 23.32
C ALA A 237 19.88 -24.16 22.97
N LYS A 238 20.24 -23.06 23.63
CA LYS A 238 19.68 -21.72 23.39
C LYS A 238 20.01 -21.22 21.98
N MET A 239 21.25 -21.40 21.50
CA MET A 239 21.66 -21.04 20.14
C MET A 239 20.87 -21.84 19.09
N ARG A 240 20.78 -23.16 19.25
CA ARG A 240 20.02 -24.04 18.34
C ARG A 240 18.55 -23.65 18.29
N TYR A 241 17.90 -23.45 19.45
CA TYR A 241 16.51 -23.04 19.53
C TYR A 241 16.29 -21.68 18.84
N ASN A 242 17.12 -20.67 19.16
CA ASN A 242 17.00 -19.34 18.56
C ASN A 242 17.25 -19.35 17.05
N ALA A 243 18.18 -20.15 16.56
CA ALA A 243 18.41 -20.31 15.12
C ALA A 243 17.14 -20.80 14.41
N MET A 244 16.50 -21.85 14.93
CA MET A 244 15.27 -22.39 14.35
C MET A 244 14.09 -21.42 14.48
N ARG A 245 13.96 -20.72 15.61
CA ARG A 245 12.91 -19.71 15.83
C ARG A 245 13.04 -18.54 14.85
N TYR A 246 14.25 -17.98 14.69
CA TYR A 246 14.48 -16.87 13.78
C TYR A 246 14.26 -17.24 12.32
N GLU A 247 14.59 -18.47 11.92
CA GLU A 247 14.29 -18.99 10.58
C GLU A 247 12.77 -19.04 10.32
N ALA A 248 11.99 -19.51 11.30
CA ALA A 248 10.52 -19.52 11.21
C ALA A 248 9.92 -18.12 11.16
N GLU A 249 10.36 -17.20 12.03
CA GLU A 249 9.94 -15.79 12.02
C GLU A 249 10.30 -15.09 10.70
N ALA A 250 11.46 -15.42 10.11
CA ALA A 250 11.85 -14.88 8.82
C ALA A 250 10.82 -15.27 7.74
N ARG A 251 10.42 -16.53 7.64
CA ARG A 251 9.44 -16.98 6.64
C ARG A 251 8.06 -16.30 6.80
N LEU A 252 7.63 -16.08 8.05
CA LEU A 252 6.40 -15.33 8.34
C LEU A 252 6.50 -13.88 7.84
N ASN A 253 7.62 -13.19 8.14
CA ASN A 253 7.85 -11.82 7.67
C ASN A 253 7.98 -11.74 6.15
N GLN A 254 8.61 -12.72 5.50
CA GLN A 254 8.69 -12.82 4.04
C GLN A 254 7.29 -12.92 3.42
N THR A 255 6.42 -13.75 4.00
CA THR A 255 5.03 -13.91 3.54
C THR A 255 4.25 -12.60 3.66
N ILE A 256 4.36 -11.91 4.81
CA ILE A 256 3.73 -10.60 5.05
C ILE A 256 4.28 -9.55 4.07
N ALA A 257 5.58 -9.54 3.80
CA ALA A 257 6.21 -8.66 2.82
C ALA A 257 5.64 -8.89 1.41
N GLY A 258 5.55 -10.15 0.98
CA GLY A 258 4.96 -10.52 -0.31
C GLY A 258 3.52 -10.04 -0.49
N PHE A 259 2.70 -10.11 0.56
CA PHE A 259 1.34 -9.54 0.52
C PHE A 259 1.32 -8.02 0.36
N TYR A 260 2.21 -7.28 1.04
CA TYR A 260 2.31 -5.83 0.82
C TYR A 260 2.79 -5.52 -0.59
N GLU A 261 3.73 -6.27 -1.15
CA GLU A 261 4.15 -6.10 -2.55
C GLU A 261 3.01 -6.31 -3.54
N LEU A 262 2.16 -7.32 -3.32
CA LEU A 262 0.95 -7.52 -4.14
C LEU A 262 0.01 -6.30 -4.05
N GLN A 263 -0.17 -5.72 -2.86
CA GLN A 263 -0.98 -4.51 -2.70
C GLN A 263 -0.35 -3.29 -3.41
N VAL A 264 0.97 -3.12 -3.35
CA VAL A 264 1.70 -2.07 -4.10
C VAL A 264 1.45 -2.22 -5.59
N ARG A 265 1.65 -3.43 -6.13
CA ARG A 265 1.44 -3.73 -7.56
C ARG A 265 0.01 -3.46 -7.97
N LYS A 266 -0.96 -3.83 -7.13
CA LYS A 266 -2.38 -3.57 -7.39
C LYS A 266 -2.73 -2.08 -7.39
N ALA A 267 -2.19 -1.32 -6.44
CA ALA A 267 -2.33 0.14 -6.40
C ALA A 267 -1.73 0.79 -7.67
N ASN A 268 -0.56 0.33 -8.12
CA ASN A 268 0.05 0.81 -9.36
C ASN A 268 -0.79 0.47 -10.61
N ILE A 269 -1.37 -0.73 -10.70
CA ILE A 269 -2.27 -1.11 -11.79
C ILE A 269 -3.52 -0.22 -11.81
N SER A 270 -4.09 0.07 -10.64
CA SER A 270 -5.24 0.97 -10.49
C SER A 270 -4.89 2.40 -10.92
N ALA A 271 -3.76 2.93 -10.42
CA ALA A 271 -3.26 4.24 -10.80
C ALA A 271 -3.07 4.39 -12.30
N GLU A 272 -2.46 3.39 -12.95
CA GLU A 272 -2.23 3.41 -14.40
C GLU A 272 -3.54 3.35 -15.19
N ARG A 273 -4.55 2.61 -14.70
CA ARG A 273 -5.89 2.59 -15.30
C ARG A 273 -6.55 3.96 -15.23
N HIS A 274 -6.53 4.61 -14.07
CA HIS A 274 -7.09 5.95 -13.87
C HIS A 274 -6.32 7.01 -14.68
N HIS A 275 -5.00 6.89 -14.76
CA HIS A 275 -4.16 7.78 -15.58
C HIS A 275 -4.51 7.66 -17.08
N LYS A 276 -4.61 6.43 -17.61
CA LYS A 276 -5.02 6.19 -18.99
C LYS A 276 -6.44 6.68 -19.28
N ARG A 277 -7.37 6.52 -18.32
CA ARG A 277 -8.75 7.01 -18.46
C ARG A 277 -8.80 8.54 -18.47
N SER A 278 -8.05 9.20 -17.59
CA SER A 278 -7.90 10.66 -17.55
C SER A 278 -7.38 11.21 -18.88
N GLY A 279 -6.35 10.59 -19.46
CA GLY A 279 -5.83 10.99 -20.78
C GLY A 279 -6.89 10.94 -21.89
N LYS A 280 -7.76 9.91 -21.88
CA LYS A 280 -8.86 9.82 -22.86
C LYS A 280 -9.92 10.91 -22.66
N PHE A 281 -10.26 11.24 -21.42
CA PHE A 281 -11.17 12.37 -21.13
C PHE A 281 -10.56 13.71 -21.54
N PHE A 282 -9.25 13.89 -21.35
CA PHE A 282 -8.53 15.08 -21.81
C PHE A 282 -8.59 15.23 -23.34
N PHE A 283 -8.35 14.17 -24.11
CA PHE A 283 -8.53 14.23 -25.57
C PHE A 283 -9.98 14.49 -26.00
N GLY A 284 -10.96 13.91 -25.28
CA GLY A 284 -12.38 14.20 -25.50
C GLY A 284 -12.71 15.68 -25.28
N MET A 285 -12.16 16.28 -24.22
CA MET A 285 -12.27 17.72 -23.95
C MET A 285 -11.64 18.57 -25.06
N LEU A 286 -10.44 18.24 -25.53
CA LEU A 286 -9.78 18.95 -26.63
C LEU A 286 -10.60 18.87 -27.94
N ALA A 287 -11.16 17.70 -28.26
CA ALA A 287 -12.02 17.54 -29.42
C ALA A 287 -13.29 18.40 -29.32
N ALA A 288 -13.91 18.47 -28.14
CA ALA A 288 -15.06 19.33 -27.90
C ALA A 288 -14.70 20.82 -28.05
N GLN A 289 -13.55 21.26 -27.53
CA GLN A 289 -13.05 22.62 -27.70
C GLN A 289 -12.77 22.94 -29.18
N ALA A 290 -12.16 22.04 -29.93
CA ALA A 290 -11.93 22.20 -31.37
C ALA A 290 -13.25 22.34 -32.15
N ALA A 291 -14.26 21.53 -31.80
CA ALA A 291 -15.60 21.63 -32.41
C ALA A 291 -16.25 23.00 -32.15
N VAL A 292 -16.11 23.56 -30.95
CA VAL A 292 -16.60 24.92 -30.63
C VAL A 292 -15.90 25.98 -31.48
N ILE A 293 -14.57 25.87 -31.68
CA ILE A 293 -13.81 26.79 -32.52
C ILE A 293 -14.27 26.71 -33.98
N VAL A 294 -14.36 25.50 -34.53
CA VAL A 294 -14.83 25.27 -35.91
C VAL A 294 -16.26 25.78 -36.11
N SER A 295 -17.14 25.55 -35.13
CA SER A 295 -18.52 26.06 -35.15
C SER A 295 -18.55 27.59 -35.18
N THR A 296 -17.71 28.25 -34.39
CA THR A 296 -17.62 29.72 -34.35
C THR A 296 -17.12 30.26 -35.70
N PHE A 297 -16.08 29.67 -36.28
CA PHE A 297 -15.59 30.06 -37.61
C PHE A 297 -16.62 29.80 -38.71
N ALA A 298 -17.38 28.71 -38.64
CA ALA A 298 -18.44 28.41 -39.60
C ALA A 298 -19.55 29.47 -39.59
N ILE A 299 -19.90 29.99 -38.40
CA ILE A 299 -20.86 31.10 -38.26
C ILE A 299 -20.26 32.38 -38.86
N ALA A 300 -18.99 32.66 -38.60
CA ALA A 300 -18.30 33.85 -39.11
C ALA A 300 -18.12 33.85 -40.64
N ALA A 301 -17.89 32.69 -41.25
CA ALA A 301 -17.59 32.56 -42.68
C ALA A 301 -18.82 32.67 -43.62
N GLN A 302 -20.04 32.81 -43.10
CA GLN A 302 -21.32 32.84 -43.83
C GLN A 302 -21.60 31.68 -44.83
N LYS A 303 -20.68 30.74 -45.06
CA LYS A 303 -20.90 29.52 -45.87
C LYS A 303 -21.56 28.42 -45.03
N ARG A 304 -22.88 28.58 -44.85
CA ARG A 304 -23.71 27.96 -43.81
C ARG A 304 -23.90 26.43 -43.85
N SER A 305 -23.68 25.71 -44.95
CA SER A 305 -24.13 24.30 -45.03
C SER A 305 -23.06 23.24 -44.72
N PHE A 306 -21.87 23.32 -45.33
CA PHE A 306 -20.89 22.23 -45.25
C PHE A 306 -20.15 22.18 -43.91
N LEU A 307 -19.62 23.32 -43.45
CA LEU A 307 -18.89 23.42 -42.18
C LEU A 307 -19.79 23.06 -40.97
N TRP A 308 -21.09 23.32 -41.07
CA TRP A 308 -22.08 22.94 -40.06
C TRP A 308 -22.29 21.44 -39.95
N SER A 309 -22.37 20.73 -41.08
CA SER A 309 -22.48 19.27 -41.08
C SER A 309 -21.27 18.61 -40.42
N ILE A 310 -20.07 19.13 -40.69
CA ILE A 310 -18.82 18.65 -40.09
C ILE A 310 -18.82 18.89 -38.57
N ALA A 311 -19.23 20.09 -38.13
CA ALA A 311 -19.29 20.41 -36.70
C ALA A 311 -20.30 19.52 -35.94
N ALA A 312 -21.48 19.30 -36.50
CA ALA A 312 -22.50 18.44 -35.89
C ALA A 312 -22.05 16.97 -35.79
N VAL A 313 -21.45 16.44 -36.87
CA VAL A 313 -20.88 15.08 -36.89
C VAL A 313 -19.73 14.96 -35.88
N ALA A 314 -18.85 15.95 -35.80
CA ALA A 314 -17.76 15.96 -34.83
C ALA A 314 -18.27 15.99 -33.37
N GLY A 315 -19.29 16.81 -33.08
CA GLY A 315 -19.93 16.88 -31.76
C GLY A 315 -20.59 15.55 -31.36
N LEU A 316 -21.35 14.93 -32.28
CA LEU A 316 -21.96 13.62 -32.03
C LEU A 316 -20.89 12.54 -31.80
N ALA A 317 -19.84 12.52 -32.64
CA ALA A 317 -18.73 11.59 -32.50
C ALA A 317 -18.02 11.76 -31.16
N ALA A 318 -17.84 12.99 -30.67
CA ALA A 318 -17.26 13.26 -29.36
C ALA A 318 -18.12 12.72 -28.20
N ILE A 319 -19.45 12.87 -28.28
CA ILE A 319 -20.38 12.32 -27.27
C ILE A 319 -20.31 10.78 -27.27
N VAL A 320 -20.41 10.16 -28.44
CA VAL A 320 -20.33 8.69 -28.57
C VAL A 320 -18.97 8.19 -28.07
N PHE A 321 -17.89 8.88 -28.39
CA PHE A 321 -16.55 8.56 -27.92
C PHE A 321 -16.44 8.67 -26.39
N ALA A 322 -16.98 9.73 -25.79
CA ALA A 322 -16.99 9.91 -24.34
C ALA A 322 -17.78 8.79 -23.64
N ILE A 323 -18.94 8.40 -24.16
CA ILE A 323 -19.74 7.27 -23.65
C ILE A 323 -18.97 5.95 -23.79
N TYR A 324 -18.35 5.70 -24.94
CA TYR A 324 -17.54 4.52 -25.17
C TYR A 324 -16.36 4.42 -24.19
N VAL A 325 -15.63 5.53 -24.00
CA VAL A 325 -14.53 5.59 -23.03
C VAL A 325 -15.04 5.34 -21.61
N TYR A 326 -16.19 5.90 -21.23
CA TYR A 326 -16.77 5.71 -19.91
C TYR A 326 -17.19 4.25 -19.63
N LEU A 327 -17.78 3.57 -20.62
CA LEU A 327 -18.31 2.21 -20.44
C LEU A 327 -17.25 1.12 -20.58
N ARG A 328 -16.24 1.31 -21.44
CA ARG A 328 -15.32 0.23 -21.83
C ARG A 328 -13.93 0.30 -21.20
N VAL A 329 -13.57 1.42 -20.57
CA VAL A 329 -12.23 1.68 -20.01
C VAL A 329 -12.37 1.88 -18.52
#